data_AF-A0A7J4ELG9-F1
#
_entry.id   AF-A0A7J4ELG9-F1
#
_cell.length_a   1.000
_cell.length_b   1.000
_cell.length_c   1.000
_cell.angle_alpha   90.00
_cell.angle_beta   90.00
_cell.angle_gamma   90.00
#
_symmetry.space_group_name_H-M   'P 1'
#
loop_
_entity.id
_entity.type
_entity.pdbx_description
1 polymer ?
#
loop_
_entity_poly.entity_id
_entity_poly.type
_entity_poly.pdbx_seq_one_letter_code
_entity_poly.pdbx_strand_id
1 'polypeptide(L)'
;MNENALIPYLENIEEYRENILENKELIEIIINKHKRFIGEYTKEFSMLDSEIATLSARAKNEKEKRDEVNEKVAVLKEKRYYLYYQSQQLRKEMFKLMDLDKEIRSASKELIKLKKEIEEKDWKLQTTVMSSEKEKQLVGEIKKLYIAIDEINKKVNREKDLNKKIQELSKKIQIKLTEADESHQEMISQASYSTQYHNSFIEMNEKLRELKNRHTWLKNRIDYHNEALQYWKNRLNGV
;
A
#
# COMPACT_ATOMS: atom_id res chain seq x y z
N MET A 1 22.14 -18.50 -105.57
CA MET A 1 23.14 -17.78 -104.74
C MET A 1 22.56 -16.39 -104.49
N ASN A 2 22.12 -16.00 -103.31
CA ASN A 2 22.63 -16.30 -101.98
C ASN A 2 21.45 -16.22 -100.97
N GLU A 3 21.04 -17.36 -100.41
CA GLU A 3 20.03 -17.44 -99.33
C GLU A 3 20.63 -17.18 -97.93
N ASN A 4 21.90 -16.75 -97.84
CA ASN A 4 22.65 -16.74 -96.58
C ASN A 4 22.90 -15.34 -95.98
N ALA A 5 21.94 -14.42 -96.06
CA ALA A 5 22.08 -13.09 -95.44
C ALA A 5 21.12 -12.81 -94.26
N LEU A 6 20.37 -13.81 -93.79
CA LEU A 6 19.42 -13.64 -92.68
C LEU A 6 19.81 -14.33 -91.36
N ILE A 7 20.95 -15.04 -91.34
CA ILE A 7 21.36 -15.86 -90.18
C ILE A 7 22.06 -15.07 -89.04
N PRO A 8 22.77 -13.94 -89.23
CA PRO A 8 23.41 -13.23 -88.10
C PRO A 8 22.43 -12.47 -87.20
N TYR A 9 21.19 -12.24 -87.64
CA TYR A 9 20.19 -11.51 -86.86
C TYR A 9 19.28 -12.43 -86.02
N LEU A 10 19.17 -13.71 -86.37
CA LEU A 10 18.33 -14.66 -85.64
C LEU A 10 19.04 -15.25 -84.40
N GLU A 11 20.33 -15.57 -84.50
CA GLU A 11 21.15 -16.01 -83.34
C GLU A 11 21.21 -14.93 -82.25
N ASN A 12 21.28 -13.66 -82.64
CA ASN A 12 21.27 -12.52 -81.72
C ASN A 12 19.87 -12.31 -81.09
N ILE A 13 18.78 -12.64 -81.80
CA ILE A 13 17.41 -12.54 -81.24
C ILE A 13 17.12 -13.70 -80.28
N GLU A 14 17.64 -14.91 -80.53
CA GLU A 14 17.53 -16.05 -79.61
C GLU A 14 18.34 -15.80 -78.34
N GLU A 15 19.60 -15.34 -78.45
CA GLU A 15 20.41 -14.97 -77.29
C GLU A 15 19.78 -13.83 -76.47
N TYR A 16 19.25 -12.78 -77.13
CA TYR A 16 18.49 -11.73 -76.43
C TYR A 16 17.16 -12.24 -75.84
N ARG A 17 16.47 -13.18 -76.50
CA ARG A 17 15.22 -13.77 -75.98
C ARG A 17 15.49 -14.69 -74.79
N GLU A 18 16.54 -15.50 -74.82
CA GLU A 18 16.99 -16.32 -73.69
C GLU A 18 17.42 -15.44 -72.52
N ASN A 19 18.21 -14.39 -72.77
CA ASN A 19 18.63 -13.43 -71.74
C ASN A 19 17.44 -12.65 -71.14
N ILE A 20 16.42 -12.32 -71.94
CA ILE A 20 15.15 -11.72 -71.48
C ILE A 20 14.28 -12.73 -70.72
N LEU A 21 14.25 -14.00 -71.14
CA LEU A 21 13.53 -15.07 -70.43
C LEU A 21 14.17 -15.33 -69.07
N GLU A 22 15.49 -15.48 -69.01
CA GLU A 22 16.26 -15.63 -67.77
C GLU A 22 16.01 -14.44 -66.82
N ASN A 23 15.96 -13.22 -67.36
CA ASN A 23 15.66 -12.02 -66.57
C ASN A 23 14.22 -12.01 -66.02
N LYS A 24 13.23 -12.48 -66.78
CA LYS A 24 11.84 -12.60 -66.32
C LYS A 24 11.66 -13.67 -65.26
N GLU A 25 12.24 -14.86 -65.46
CA GLU A 25 12.20 -15.96 -64.49
C GLU A 25 12.87 -15.55 -63.16
N LEU A 26 14.00 -14.85 -63.22
CA LEU A 26 14.67 -14.30 -62.04
C LEU A 26 13.78 -13.28 -61.30
N ILE A 27 13.10 -12.39 -62.03
CA ILE A 27 12.17 -11.41 -61.43
C ILE A 27 10.98 -12.13 -60.77
N GLU A 28 10.44 -13.19 -61.38
CA GLU A 28 9.36 -13.99 -60.77
C GLU A 28 9.81 -14.69 -59.49
N ILE A 29 11.02 -15.25 -59.45
CA ILE A 29 11.61 -15.83 -58.23
C ILE A 29 11.73 -14.77 -57.13
N ILE A 30 12.19 -13.56 -57.46
CA ILE A 30 12.30 -12.44 -56.52
C ILE A 30 10.92 -12.01 -56.00
N ILE A 31 9.91 -11.90 -56.88
CA ILE A 31 8.52 -11.59 -56.52
C ILE A 31 7.97 -12.64 -55.55
N ASN A 32 8.18 -13.93 -55.83
CA ASN A 32 7.70 -15.02 -54.98
C ASN A 32 8.41 -15.01 -53.62
N LYS A 33 9.70 -14.68 -53.57
CA LYS A 33 10.44 -14.50 -52.32
C LYS A 33 9.87 -13.35 -51.48
N HIS A 34 9.58 -12.20 -52.09
CA HIS A 34 8.95 -11.07 -51.39
C HIS A 34 7.55 -11.41 -50.88
N LYS A 35 6.71 -12.06 -51.69
CA LYS A 35 5.38 -12.55 -51.26
C LYS A 35 5.47 -13.48 -50.05
N ARG A 36 6.44 -14.42 -50.07
CA ARG A 36 6.67 -15.34 -48.95
C ARG A 36 7.02 -14.58 -47.66
N PHE A 37 7.99 -13.67 -47.72
CA PHE A 37 8.36 -12.86 -46.55
C PHE A 37 7.21 -11.99 -46.04
N ILE A 38 6.43 -11.37 -46.92
CA ILE A 38 5.24 -10.60 -46.52
C ILE A 38 4.26 -11.52 -45.79
N GLY A 39 3.99 -12.71 -46.32
CA GLY A 39 3.08 -13.68 -45.67
C GLY A 39 3.56 -14.10 -44.28
N GLU A 40 4.84 -14.46 -44.15
CA GLU A 40 5.46 -14.84 -42.87
C GLU A 40 5.43 -13.68 -41.86
N TYR A 41 5.86 -12.49 -42.26
CA TYR A 41 5.90 -11.32 -41.37
C TYR A 41 4.51 -10.83 -41.00
N THR A 42 3.54 -10.87 -41.90
CA THR A 42 2.14 -10.48 -41.60
C THR A 42 1.52 -11.43 -40.59
N LYS A 43 1.79 -12.73 -40.72
CA LYS A 43 1.34 -13.73 -39.74
C LYS A 43 1.96 -13.44 -38.37
N GLU A 44 3.28 -13.27 -38.29
CA GLU A 44 3.98 -12.91 -37.05
C GLU A 44 3.44 -11.60 -36.44
N PHE A 45 3.25 -10.58 -37.27
CA PHE A 45 2.72 -9.28 -36.87
C PHE A 45 1.34 -9.39 -36.21
N SER A 46 0.41 -10.13 -36.82
CA SER A 46 -0.93 -10.34 -36.26
C SER A 46 -0.91 -11.11 -34.93
N MET A 47 0.00 -12.08 -34.79
CA MET A 47 0.18 -12.81 -33.53
C MET A 47 0.71 -11.90 -32.44
N LEU A 48 1.73 -11.08 -32.74
CA LEU A 48 2.29 -10.11 -31.80
C LEU A 48 1.30 -9.01 -31.42
N ASP A 49 0.44 -8.55 -32.35
CA ASP A 49 -0.56 -7.53 -32.05
C ASP A 49 -1.57 -8.02 -31.00
N SER A 50 -2.06 -9.25 -31.16
CA SER A 50 -2.92 -9.91 -30.17
C SER A 50 -2.22 -10.13 -28.82
N GLU A 51 -0.94 -10.54 -28.84
CA GLU A 51 -0.15 -10.73 -27.63
C GLU A 51 0.09 -9.39 -26.89
N ILE A 52 0.44 -8.33 -27.62
CA ILE A 52 0.60 -6.98 -27.09
C ILE A 52 -0.70 -6.48 -26.48
N ALA A 53 -1.85 -6.67 -27.15
CA ALA A 53 -3.15 -6.28 -26.63
C ALA A 53 -3.47 -7.01 -25.30
N THR A 54 -3.26 -8.32 -25.26
CA THR A 54 -3.51 -9.16 -24.08
C THR A 54 -2.59 -8.77 -22.92
N LEU A 55 -1.30 -8.62 -23.18
CA LEU A 55 -0.30 -8.29 -22.17
C LEU A 55 -0.48 -6.84 -21.67
N SER A 56 -0.87 -5.92 -22.55
CA SER A 56 -1.20 -4.54 -22.17
C SER A 56 -2.43 -4.47 -21.26
N ALA A 57 -3.46 -5.26 -21.53
CA ALA A 57 -4.63 -5.36 -20.67
C ALA A 57 -4.26 -5.91 -19.28
N ARG A 58 -3.44 -6.97 -19.24
CA ARG A 58 -2.94 -7.54 -17.97
C ARG A 58 -2.09 -6.54 -17.19
N ALA A 59 -1.15 -5.86 -17.83
CA ALA A 59 -0.33 -4.84 -17.18
C ALA A 59 -1.18 -3.71 -16.60
N LYS A 60 -2.21 -3.25 -17.33
CA LYS A 60 -3.15 -2.25 -16.83
C LYS A 60 -3.88 -2.75 -15.57
N ASN A 61 -4.38 -3.98 -15.59
CA ASN A 61 -5.07 -4.59 -14.45
C ASN A 61 -4.15 -4.75 -13.22
N GLU A 62 -2.89 -5.16 -13.40
CA GLU A 62 -1.92 -5.24 -12.30
C GLU A 62 -1.57 -3.86 -11.72
N LYS A 63 -1.52 -2.83 -12.56
CA LYS A 63 -1.39 -1.44 -12.09
C LYS A 63 -2.60 -1.01 -11.26
N GLU A 64 -3.82 -1.27 -11.73
CA GLU A 64 -5.05 -0.92 -11.02
C GLU A 64 -5.12 -1.61 -9.65
N LYS A 65 -4.82 -2.91 -9.58
CA LYS A 65 -4.73 -3.64 -8.30
C LYS A 65 -3.68 -3.06 -7.36
N ARG A 66 -2.50 -2.72 -7.87
CA ARG A 66 -1.44 -2.07 -7.08
C ARG A 66 -1.94 -0.75 -6.50
N ASP A 67 -2.60 0.07 -7.32
CA ASP A 67 -3.09 1.37 -6.91
C ASP A 67 -4.22 1.25 -5.86
N GLU A 68 -5.14 0.30 -6.02
CA GLU A 68 -6.17 -0.04 -5.02
C GLU A 68 -5.55 -0.47 -3.67
N VAL A 69 -4.53 -1.34 -3.72
CA VAL A 69 -3.84 -1.78 -2.49
C VAL A 69 -3.09 -0.63 -1.84
N ASN A 70 -2.48 0.27 -2.61
CA ASN A 70 -1.81 1.45 -2.07
C ASN A 70 -2.78 2.39 -1.36
N GLU A 71 -3.98 2.56 -1.90
CA GLU A 71 -5.04 3.33 -1.24
C GLU A 71 -5.45 2.68 0.09
N LYS A 72 -5.64 1.36 0.13
CA LYS A 72 -5.90 0.62 1.38
C LYS A 72 -4.77 0.80 2.40
N VAL A 73 -3.51 0.75 1.97
CA VAL A 73 -2.35 1.00 2.84
C VAL A 73 -2.38 2.43 3.41
N ALA A 74 -2.77 3.43 2.62
CA ALA A 74 -2.91 4.81 3.10
C ALA A 74 -4.01 4.94 4.16
N VAL A 75 -5.19 4.36 3.91
CA VAL A 75 -6.31 4.34 4.87
C VAL A 75 -5.89 3.65 6.18
N LEU A 76 -5.19 2.52 6.11
CA LEU A 76 -4.70 1.80 7.29
C LEU A 76 -3.67 2.62 8.08
N LYS A 77 -2.80 3.39 7.41
CA LYS A 77 -1.88 4.32 8.07
C LYS A 77 -2.61 5.41 8.84
N GLU A 78 -3.62 6.02 8.23
CA GLU A 78 -4.44 7.05 8.88
C GLU A 78 -5.22 6.49 10.07
N LYS A 79 -5.85 5.32 9.90
CA LYS A 79 -6.55 4.60 10.98
C LYS A 79 -5.60 4.34 12.15
N ARG A 80 -4.39 3.81 11.88
CA ARG A 80 -3.37 3.56 12.91
C ARG A 80 -2.96 4.85 13.64
N TYR A 81 -2.74 5.94 12.89
CA TYR A 81 -2.41 7.24 13.47
C TYR A 81 -3.51 7.74 14.41
N TYR A 82 -4.76 7.67 13.96
CA TYR A 82 -5.92 8.06 14.75
C TYR A 82 -6.06 7.24 16.04
N LEU A 83 -5.88 5.92 15.96
CA LEU A 83 -5.93 5.03 17.13
C LEU A 83 -4.85 5.35 18.16
N TYR A 84 -3.61 5.63 17.72
CA TYR A 84 -2.56 6.08 18.63
C TYR A 84 -2.87 7.43 19.27
N TYR A 85 -3.42 8.37 18.50
CA TYR A 85 -3.84 9.66 19.02
C TYR A 85 -4.91 9.49 20.11
N GLN A 86 -5.96 8.72 19.83
CA GLN A 86 -7.01 8.42 20.82
C GLN A 86 -6.43 7.76 22.08
N SER A 87 -5.57 6.75 21.90
CA SER A 87 -4.88 6.06 22.99
C SER A 87 -4.03 7.03 23.83
N GLN A 88 -3.37 8.01 23.20
CA GLN A 88 -2.61 9.04 23.90
C GLN A 88 -3.52 9.98 24.72
N GLN A 89 -4.66 10.39 24.19
CA GLN A 89 -5.60 11.24 24.94
C GLN A 89 -6.17 10.50 26.15
N LEU A 90 -6.56 9.24 25.98
CA LEU A 90 -7.04 8.39 27.07
C LEU A 90 -5.95 8.19 28.14
N ARG A 91 -4.67 8.03 27.75
CA ARG A 91 -3.56 7.96 28.71
C ARG A 91 -3.39 9.25 29.51
N LYS A 92 -3.49 10.42 28.85
CA LYS A 92 -3.40 11.72 29.55
C LYS A 92 -4.53 11.87 30.58
N GLU A 93 -5.75 11.46 30.23
CA GLU A 93 -6.87 11.46 31.17
C GLU A 93 -6.63 10.48 32.32
N MET A 94 -6.19 9.26 32.01
CA MET A 94 -5.88 8.24 33.01
C MET A 94 -4.80 8.70 34.00
N PHE A 95 -3.74 9.35 33.53
CA PHE A 95 -2.68 9.88 34.40
C PHE A 95 -3.19 10.97 35.35
N LYS A 96 -4.06 11.88 34.88
CA LYS A 96 -4.72 12.84 35.76
C LYS A 96 -5.51 12.13 36.87
N LEU A 97 -6.25 11.07 36.53
CA LEU A 97 -7.00 10.30 37.52
C LEU A 97 -6.07 9.54 38.49
N MET A 98 -4.93 9.03 38.01
CA MET A 98 -3.93 8.37 38.87
C MET A 98 -3.27 9.34 39.85
N ASP A 99 -3.02 10.59 39.44
CA ASP A 99 -2.52 11.62 40.35
C ASP A 99 -3.55 11.93 41.44
N LEU A 100 -4.84 12.04 41.08
CA LEU A 100 -5.92 12.16 42.06
C LEU A 100 -6.01 10.94 43.00
N ASP A 101 -5.83 9.72 42.50
CA ASP A 101 -5.85 8.49 43.32
C ASP A 101 -4.70 8.51 44.35
N LYS A 102 -3.53 9.00 43.95
CA LYS A 102 -2.38 9.17 44.84
C LYS A 102 -2.65 10.19 45.95
N GLU A 103 -3.29 11.32 45.63
CA GLU A 103 -3.72 12.31 46.62
C GLU A 103 -4.73 11.72 47.60
N ILE A 104 -5.72 10.96 47.10
CA ILE A 104 -6.72 10.30 47.94
C ILE A 104 -6.06 9.28 48.88
N ARG A 105 -5.13 8.45 48.39
CA ARG A 105 -4.39 7.51 49.24
C ARG A 105 -3.56 8.20 50.33
N SER A 106 -3.01 9.37 50.04
CA SER A 106 -2.32 10.20 51.04
C SER A 106 -3.31 10.66 52.12
N ALA A 107 -4.47 11.16 51.71
CA ALA A 107 -5.53 11.60 52.62
C ALA A 107 -6.08 10.44 53.47
N SER A 108 -6.21 9.23 52.90
CA SER A 108 -6.58 8.02 53.66
C SER A 108 -5.57 7.68 54.76
N LYS A 109 -4.26 7.88 54.53
CA LYS A 109 -3.23 7.69 55.57
C LYS A 109 -3.32 8.74 56.66
N GLU A 110 -3.60 9.99 56.30
CA GLU A 110 -3.82 11.08 57.25
C GLU A 110 -5.04 10.83 58.14
N LEU A 111 -6.13 10.33 57.55
CA LEU A 111 -7.33 9.96 58.28
C LEU A 111 -7.07 8.89 59.35
N ILE A 112 -6.21 7.90 59.07
CA ILE A 112 -5.81 6.89 60.06
C ILE A 112 -5.03 7.53 61.22
N LYS A 113 -4.17 8.52 60.94
CA LYS A 113 -3.43 9.24 61.99
C LYS A 113 -4.36 10.06 62.88
N LEU A 114 -5.30 10.81 62.29
CA LEU A 114 -6.27 11.61 63.04
C LEU A 114 -7.17 10.74 63.92
N LYS A 115 -7.60 9.57 63.43
CA LYS A 115 -8.36 8.60 64.25
C LYS A 115 -7.57 8.14 65.47
N LYS A 116 -6.29 7.79 65.30
CA LYS A 116 -5.42 7.41 66.42
C LYS A 116 -5.22 8.57 67.42
N GLU A 117 -5.06 9.79 66.92
CA GLU A 117 -4.92 10.97 67.78
C GLU A 117 -6.20 11.23 68.61
N ILE A 118 -7.38 11.05 68.02
CA ILE A 118 -8.64 11.11 68.77
C ILE A 118 -8.68 10.01 69.82
N GLU A 119 -8.37 8.75 69.48
CA GLU A 119 -8.35 7.63 70.43
C GLU A 119 -7.40 7.90 71.61
N GLU A 120 -6.22 8.46 71.35
CA GLU A 120 -5.26 8.84 72.40
C GLU A 120 -5.78 9.98 73.29
N LYS A 121 -6.42 10.98 72.70
CA LYS A 121 -7.02 12.11 73.45
C LYS A 121 -8.25 11.66 74.25
N ASP A 122 -9.10 10.82 73.70
CA ASP A 122 -10.24 10.21 74.39
C ASP A 122 -9.77 9.33 75.55
N TRP A 123 -8.73 8.53 75.35
CA TRP A 123 -8.13 7.75 76.42
C TRP A 123 -7.58 8.64 77.55
N LYS A 124 -6.89 9.74 77.21
CA LYS A 124 -6.42 10.73 78.20
C LYS A 124 -7.57 11.40 78.94
N LEU A 125 -8.66 11.74 78.24
CA LEU A 125 -9.88 12.30 78.82
C LEU A 125 -10.48 11.36 79.87
N GLN A 126 -10.52 10.05 79.58
CA GLN A 126 -11.11 9.03 80.45
C GLN A 126 -10.24 8.63 81.63
N THR A 127 -8.91 8.65 81.49
CA THR A 127 -7.98 8.04 82.46
C THR A 127 -7.25 9.06 83.34
N THR A 128 -7.25 10.34 82.98
CA THR A 128 -6.47 11.37 83.68
C THR A 128 -7.38 12.32 84.45
N VAL A 129 -7.15 12.43 85.76
CA VAL A 129 -7.81 13.45 86.59
C VAL A 129 -7.25 14.83 86.22
N MET A 130 -8.09 15.71 85.69
CA MET A 130 -7.70 17.05 85.25
C MET A 130 -8.72 18.11 85.68
N SER A 131 -8.36 19.39 85.58
CA SER A 131 -9.27 20.49 85.86
C SER A 131 -10.31 20.65 84.74
N SER A 132 -11.50 21.15 85.09
CA SER A 132 -12.60 21.39 84.13
C SER A 132 -12.17 22.24 82.93
N GLU A 133 -11.22 23.17 83.10
CA GLU A 133 -10.69 24.00 82.02
C GLU A 133 -9.85 23.19 81.02
N LYS A 134 -9.00 22.28 81.51
CA LYS A 134 -8.18 21.39 80.67
C LYS A 134 -9.04 20.37 79.93
N GLU A 135 -10.09 19.89 80.60
CA GLU A 135 -11.07 18.99 80.00
C GLU A 135 -11.82 19.66 78.83
N LYS A 136 -12.28 20.90 79.02
CA LYS A 136 -12.91 21.69 77.95
C LYS A 136 -11.96 21.93 76.76
N GLN A 137 -10.67 22.18 77.03
CA GLN A 137 -9.66 22.34 75.98
C GLN A 137 -9.48 21.04 75.19
N LEU A 138 -9.34 19.90 75.87
CA LEU A 138 -9.17 18.59 75.24
C LEU A 138 -10.38 18.20 74.38
N VAL A 139 -11.59 18.44 74.89
CA VAL A 139 -12.84 18.25 74.13
C VAL A 139 -12.92 19.19 72.92
N GLY A 140 -12.44 20.44 73.06
CA GLY A 140 -12.34 21.39 71.95
C GLY A 140 -11.39 20.92 70.84
N GLU A 141 -10.25 20.33 71.21
CA GLU A 141 -9.30 19.71 70.26
C GLU A 141 -9.92 18.50 69.56
N ILE A 142 -10.58 17.60 70.30
CA ILE A 142 -11.28 16.43 69.74
C ILE A 142 -12.35 16.88 68.72
N LYS A 143 -13.14 17.92 69.02
CA LYS A 143 -14.12 18.47 68.07
C LYS A 143 -13.47 18.96 66.77
N LYS A 144 -12.31 19.64 66.85
CA LYS A 144 -11.58 20.10 65.66
C LYS A 144 -11.09 18.90 64.83
N LEU A 145 -10.60 17.84 65.47
CA LEU A 145 -10.17 16.62 64.80
C LEU A 145 -11.34 15.92 64.09
N TYR A 146 -12.54 15.89 64.68
CA TYR A 146 -13.74 15.35 64.02
C TYR A 146 -14.14 16.14 62.76
N ILE A 147 -14.04 17.47 62.78
CA ILE A 147 -14.30 18.31 61.60
C ILE A 147 -13.29 17.97 60.48
N ALA A 148 -12.00 17.85 60.81
CA ALA A 148 -10.97 17.47 59.84
C ALA A 148 -11.20 16.06 59.26
N ILE A 149 -11.65 15.10 60.09
CA ILE A 149 -12.01 13.75 59.62
C ILE A 149 -13.19 13.77 58.65
N ASP A 150 -14.22 14.57 58.89
CA ASP A 150 -15.38 14.67 57.98
C ASP A 150 -14.97 15.21 56.60
N GLU A 151 -14.12 16.24 56.56
CA GLU A 151 -13.59 16.81 55.33
C GLU A 151 -12.75 15.79 54.53
N ILE A 152 -11.92 14.99 55.21
CA ILE A 152 -11.10 13.97 54.56
C ILE A 152 -11.96 12.78 54.10
N ASN A 153 -12.94 12.33 54.90
CA ASN A 153 -13.86 11.25 54.53
C ASN A 153 -14.62 11.55 53.23
N LYS A 154 -15.06 12.80 53.03
CA LYS A 154 -15.70 13.23 51.77
C LYS A 154 -14.81 13.04 50.54
N LYS A 155 -13.49 13.18 50.69
CA LYS A 155 -12.50 12.95 49.63
C LYS A 155 -12.27 11.45 49.41
N VAL A 156 -12.09 10.68 50.49
CA VAL A 156 -11.82 9.23 50.46
C VAL A 156 -12.99 8.44 49.89
N ASN A 157 -14.24 8.81 50.19
CA ASN A 157 -15.42 8.11 49.67
C ASN A 157 -15.53 8.11 48.13
N ARG A 158 -14.80 8.99 47.42
CA ARG A 158 -14.75 9.04 45.95
C ARG A 158 -13.76 8.05 45.32
N GLU A 159 -12.95 7.35 46.13
CA GLU A 159 -11.87 6.47 45.68
C GLU A 159 -12.35 5.29 44.82
N LYS A 160 -13.48 4.66 45.19
CA LYS A 160 -14.01 3.49 44.46
C LYS A 160 -14.43 3.84 43.03
N ASP A 161 -15.08 5.00 42.85
CA ASP A 161 -15.52 5.45 41.53
C ASP A 161 -14.35 5.88 40.65
N LEU A 162 -13.32 6.47 41.27
CA LEU A 162 -12.08 6.83 40.58
C LEU A 162 -11.33 5.59 40.06
N ASN A 163 -11.17 4.57 40.91
CA ASN A 163 -10.50 3.34 40.54
C ASN A 163 -11.23 2.60 39.41
N LYS A 164 -12.57 2.58 39.42
CA LYS A 164 -13.36 2.03 38.30
C LYS A 164 -13.07 2.78 36.99
N LYS A 165 -13.07 4.11 37.01
CA LYS A 165 -12.77 4.93 35.81
C LYS A 165 -11.36 4.67 35.27
N ILE A 166 -10.36 4.56 36.15
CA ILE A 166 -8.99 4.22 35.75
C ILE A 166 -8.93 2.85 35.07
N GLN A 167 -9.62 1.84 35.63
CA GLN A 167 -9.69 0.50 35.03
C GLN A 167 -10.39 0.51 33.66
N GLU A 168 -11.47 1.26 33.52
CA GLU A 168 -12.18 1.43 32.24
C GLU A 168 -11.31 2.11 31.18
N LEU A 169 -10.61 3.19 31.55
CA LEU A 169 -9.66 3.87 30.66
C LEU A 169 -8.52 2.94 30.25
N SER A 170 -7.96 2.17 31.19
CA SER A 170 -6.93 1.17 30.90
C SER A 170 -7.40 0.13 29.87
N LYS A 171 -8.62 -0.41 30.03
CA LYS A 171 -9.22 -1.32 29.04
C LYS A 171 -9.40 -0.66 27.67
N LYS A 172 -9.91 0.58 27.62
CA LYS A 172 -10.08 1.33 26.38
C LYS A 172 -8.74 1.57 25.68
N ILE A 173 -7.69 1.93 26.43
CA ILE A 173 -6.33 2.11 25.91
C ILE A 173 -5.82 0.80 25.31
N GLN A 174 -5.99 -0.32 26.02
CA GLN A 174 -5.56 -1.64 25.55
C GLN A 174 -6.25 -2.01 24.24
N ILE A 175 -7.57 -1.86 24.16
CA ILE A 175 -8.36 -2.12 22.94
C ILE A 175 -7.82 -1.27 21.78
N LYS A 176 -7.61 0.04 22.00
CA LYS A 176 -7.09 0.93 20.95
C LYS A 176 -5.69 0.57 20.48
N LEU A 177 -4.83 0.07 21.37
CA LEU A 177 -3.49 -0.39 21.00
C LEU A 177 -3.56 -1.71 20.21
N THR A 178 -4.44 -2.63 20.59
CA THR A 178 -4.68 -3.87 19.83
C THR A 178 -5.23 -3.58 18.44
N GLU A 179 -6.26 -2.72 18.31
CA GLU A 179 -6.79 -2.29 17.01
C GLU A 179 -5.72 -1.62 16.13
N ALA A 180 -4.78 -0.87 16.74
CA ALA A 180 -3.69 -0.21 16.02
C ALA A 180 -2.64 -1.22 15.52
N ASP A 181 -2.37 -2.27 16.30
CA ASP A 181 -1.46 -3.35 15.91
C ASP A 181 -2.08 -4.21 14.80
N GLU A 182 -3.35 -4.57 14.91
CA GLU A 182 -4.10 -5.26 13.85
C GLU A 182 -4.06 -4.46 12.53
N SER A 183 -4.32 -3.15 12.60
CA SER A 183 -4.24 -2.27 11.43
C SER A 183 -2.82 -2.20 10.86
N HIS A 184 -1.78 -2.33 11.70
CA HIS A 184 -0.38 -2.37 11.26
C HIS A 184 -0.03 -3.69 10.56
N GLN A 185 -0.46 -4.82 11.11
CA GLN A 185 -0.26 -6.14 10.50
C GLN A 185 -0.96 -6.22 9.14
N GLU A 186 -2.21 -5.75 9.06
CA GLU A 186 -2.94 -5.66 7.80
C GLU A 186 -2.19 -4.77 6.80
N MET A 187 -1.70 -3.60 7.23
CA MET A 187 -0.92 -2.70 6.38
C MET A 187 0.34 -3.36 5.83
N ILE A 188 1.07 -4.14 6.63
CA ILE A 188 2.26 -4.89 6.19
C ILE A 188 1.87 -5.92 5.12
N SER A 189 0.80 -6.67 5.34
CA SER A 189 0.32 -7.66 4.37
C SER A 189 -0.06 -7.01 3.04
N GLN A 190 -0.80 -5.90 3.08
CA GLN A 190 -1.18 -5.13 1.90
C GLN A 190 0.04 -4.55 1.19
N ALA A 191 1.03 -4.02 1.91
CA ALA A 191 2.27 -3.52 1.31
C ALA A 191 3.05 -4.63 0.57
N SER A 192 3.05 -5.87 1.10
CA SER A 192 3.62 -7.02 0.40
C SER A 192 2.89 -7.32 -0.91
N TYR A 193 1.56 -7.34 -0.92
CA TYR A 193 0.78 -7.52 -2.15
C TYR A 193 1.01 -6.41 -3.17
N SER A 194 1.06 -5.15 -2.73
CA SER A 194 1.39 -4.01 -3.61
C SER A 194 2.75 -4.19 -4.28
N THR A 195 3.74 -4.69 -3.54
CA THR A 195 5.08 -4.97 -4.07
C THR A 195 5.04 -6.09 -5.13
N GLN A 196 4.26 -7.14 -4.91
CA GLN A 196 4.08 -8.22 -5.89
C GLN A 196 3.44 -7.71 -7.19
N TYR A 197 2.35 -6.94 -7.07
CA TYR A 197 1.69 -6.33 -8.23
C TYR A 197 2.59 -5.33 -8.95
N HIS A 198 3.41 -4.57 -8.21
CA HIS A 198 4.38 -3.66 -8.80
C HIS A 198 5.46 -4.39 -9.62
N ASN A 199 6.03 -5.46 -9.06
CA ASN A 199 7.05 -6.25 -9.76
C ASN A 199 6.46 -6.91 -11.01
N SER A 200 5.26 -7.51 -10.90
CA SER A 200 4.56 -8.10 -12.03
C SER A 200 4.27 -7.06 -13.12
N PHE A 201 3.84 -5.85 -12.74
CA PHE A 201 3.65 -4.75 -13.66
C PHE A 201 4.95 -4.35 -14.38
N ILE A 202 6.08 -4.27 -13.68
CA ILE A 202 7.38 -3.95 -14.30
C ILE A 202 7.75 -5.02 -15.32
N GLU A 203 7.73 -6.30 -14.93
CA GLU A 203 8.08 -7.42 -15.82
C GLU A 203 7.20 -7.45 -17.08
N MET A 204 5.90 -7.20 -16.93
CA MET A 204 4.99 -7.13 -18.08
C MET A 204 5.30 -5.94 -18.99
N ASN A 205 5.66 -4.78 -18.45
CA ASN A 205 6.00 -3.62 -19.26
C ASN A 205 7.34 -3.78 -19.99
N GLU A 206 8.31 -4.45 -19.39
CA GLU A 206 9.57 -4.78 -20.04
C GLU A 206 9.32 -5.70 -21.26
N LYS A 207 8.54 -6.76 -21.07
CA LYS A 207 8.10 -7.64 -22.17
C LYS A 207 7.32 -6.88 -23.23
N LEU A 208 6.37 -6.02 -22.84
CA LEU A 208 5.62 -5.18 -23.78
C LEU A 208 6.53 -4.28 -24.61
N ARG A 209 7.59 -3.74 -24.02
CA ARG A 209 8.57 -2.91 -24.74
C ARG A 209 9.28 -3.73 -25.82
N GLU A 210 9.72 -4.94 -25.49
CA GLU A 210 10.37 -5.85 -26.44
C GLU A 210 9.43 -6.25 -27.59
N LEU A 211 8.20 -6.65 -27.26
CA LEU A 211 7.19 -7.01 -28.27
C LEU A 211 6.85 -5.83 -29.17
N LYS A 212 6.68 -4.62 -28.62
CA LYS A 212 6.41 -3.40 -29.40
C LYS A 212 7.56 -3.04 -30.33
N ASN A 213 8.80 -3.23 -29.90
CA ASN A 213 9.97 -3.02 -30.76
C ASN A 213 9.96 -4.00 -31.94
N ARG A 214 9.70 -5.29 -31.69
CA ARG A 214 9.58 -6.32 -32.75
C ARG A 214 8.40 -6.04 -33.68
N HIS A 215 7.26 -5.68 -33.13
CA HIS A 215 6.06 -5.32 -33.89
C HIS A 215 6.30 -4.13 -34.83
N THR A 216 6.98 -3.09 -34.33
CA THR A 216 7.38 -1.93 -35.15
C THR A 216 8.37 -2.32 -36.23
N TRP A 217 9.35 -3.18 -35.92
CA TRP A 217 10.29 -3.71 -36.90
C TRP A 217 9.60 -4.49 -38.01
N LEU A 218 8.65 -5.37 -37.67
CA LEU A 218 7.86 -6.16 -38.63
C LEU A 218 7.02 -5.27 -39.53
N LYS A 219 6.35 -4.26 -38.96
CA LYS A 219 5.58 -3.28 -39.73
C LYS A 219 6.43 -2.65 -40.83
N ASN A 220 7.57 -2.07 -40.44
CA ASN A 220 8.48 -1.44 -41.38
C ASN A 220 8.99 -2.45 -42.43
N ARG A 221 9.29 -3.69 -42.03
CA ARG A 221 9.74 -4.74 -42.96
C ARG A 221 8.68 -5.18 -43.95
N ILE A 222 7.43 -5.30 -43.52
CA ILE A 222 6.29 -5.58 -44.40
C ILE A 222 6.15 -4.45 -45.42
N ASP A 223 6.20 -3.20 -44.98
CA ASP A 223 6.12 -2.03 -45.85
C ASP A 223 7.24 -2.03 -46.91
N TYR A 224 8.50 -2.23 -46.49
CA TYR A 224 9.63 -2.35 -47.43
C TYR A 224 9.48 -3.48 -48.44
N HIS A 225 9.00 -4.66 -48.01
CA HIS A 225 8.78 -5.77 -48.93
C HIS A 225 7.61 -5.53 -49.86
N ASN A 226 6.56 -4.82 -49.42
CA ASN A 226 5.47 -4.41 -50.28
C ASN A 226 5.95 -3.42 -51.35
N GLU A 227 6.75 -2.42 -50.99
CA GLU A 227 7.36 -1.48 -51.95
C GLU A 227 8.25 -2.21 -52.96
N ALA A 228 9.14 -3.09 -52.50
CA ALA A 228 9.98 -3.90 -53.37
C ALA A 228 9.16 -4.80 -54.29
N LEU A 229 8.10 -5.43 -53.77
CA LEU A 229 7.19 -6.26 -54.56
C LEU A 229 6.51 -5.44 -55.66
N GLN A 230 6.08 -4.21 -55.39
CA GLN A 230 5.52 -3.32 -56.40
C GLN A 230 6.55 -2.95 -57.46
N TYR A 231 7.77 -2.59 -57.05
CA TYR A 231 8.88 -2.28 -57.97
C TYR A 231 9.15 -3.44 -58.95
N TRP A 232 9.29 -4.67 -58.43
CA TRP A 232 9.58 -5.84 -59.27
C TRP A 232 8.39 -6.24 -60.16
N LYS A 233 7.15 -6.06 -59.70
CA LYS A 233 5.96 -6.26 -60.54
C LYS A 233 5.91 -5.27 -61.70
N ASN A 234 6.20 -4.00 -61.46
CA ASN A 234 6.23 -2.98 -62.52
C ASN A 234 7.29 -3.34 -63.57
N ARG A 235 8.49 -3.72 -63.10
CA ARG A 235 9.59 -4.16 -63.97
C ARG A 235 9.27 -5.43 -64.79
N LEU A 236 8.51 -6.38 -64.23
CA LEU A 236 8.04 -7.57 -64.95
C LEU A 236 7.01 -7.20 -66.04
N ASN A 237 6.13 -6.24 -65.74
CA ASN A 237 5.08 -5.76 -66.64
C ASN A 237 5.58 -4.76 -67.70
N GLY A 238 6.86 -4.37 -67.67
CA GLY A 238 7.45 -3.42 -68.60
C GLY A 238 7.01 -1.97 -68.40
N VAL A 239 6.61 -1.61 -67.17
CA VAL A 239 6.18 -0.25 -66.76
C VAL A 239 7.22 0.37 -65.83
#